data_AF-A0A956GMT9-F1
#
_entry.id   AF-A0A956GMT9-F1
#
_cell.length_a   1.000
_cell.length_b   1.000
_cell.length_c   1.000
_cell.angle_alpha   90.00
_cell.angle_beta   90.00
_cell.angle_gamma   90.00
#
_symmetry.space_group_name_H-M   'P 1'
#
loop_
_entity.id
_entity.type
_entity.pdbx_description
1 polymer ?
#
loop_
_entity_poly.entity_id
_entity_poly.type
_entity_poly.pdbx_seq_one_letter_code
_entity_poly.pdbx_strand_id
1 'polypeptide(L)'
;MRPPIRLAAITLALPLVLLLAACPRPRAPARIDLGPVSDAPWELEDVDDWQEVRDQLAGLAATDPRRHDLRVQLAAAQADRVGRWLDANRPALAYEALLELARLWTDEPTALAAELAPARDLLTRARGVFAKSGADREVVLTLVLLGEIGPDAAAHDAAWTEIDEVLGFADQLAIAENGAMAVRARPIEILEPVAMALPLRALTDRYVDLVLARQAAVADALAAGSASFELVRAHSDVVSAAHAVAAAL
;
A
#
# COMPACT_ATOMS: atom_id res chain seq x y z
N MET A 1 25.94 -4.98 -50.26
CA MET A 1 25.94 -6.40 -50.66
C MET A 1 24.81 -7.09 -49.92
N ARG A 2 23.77 -7.53 -50.64
CA ARG A 2 22.60 -8.25 -50.10
C ARG A 2 22.71 -9.73 -50.46
N PRO A 3 22.55 -10.69 -49.54
CA PRO A 3 22.48 -12.09 -49.91
C PRO A 3 21.07 -12.46 -50.42
N PRO A 4 20.97 -13.44 -51.36
CA PRO A 4 19.73 -13.81 -52.02
C PRO A 4 18.90 -14.83 -51.22
N ILE A 5 17.60 -14.72 -51.43
CA ILE A 5 16.53 -15.64 -51.03
C ILE A 5 16.80 -17.04 -51.61
N ARG A 6 16.65 -18.08 -50.79
CA ARG A 6 16.45 -19.45 -51.29
C ARG A 6 15.13 -20.01 -50.78
N LEU A 7 14.17 -20.05 -51.70
CA LEU A 7 13.01 -20.94 -51.68
C LEU A 7 13.49 -22.39 -51.63
N ALA A 8 13.02 -23.14 -50.65
CA ALA A 8 13.03 -24.60 -50.68
C ALA A 8 11.60 -25.09 -50.38
N ALA A 9 10.81 -25.16 -51.45
CA ALA A 9 9.60 -25.97 -51.48
C ALA A 9 10.05 -27.42 -51.64
N ILE A 10 9.87 -28.24 -50.60
CA ILE A 10 9.99 -29.69 -50.69
C ILE A 10 8.68 -30.31 -50.22
N THR A 11 7.90 -30.64 -51.23
CA THR A 11 6.99 -31.78 -51.36
C THR A 11 7.20 -32.87 -50.30
N LEU A 12 6.29 -32.96 -49.33
CA LEU A 12 6.10 -34.15 -48.51
C LEU A 12 4.61 -34.45 -48.36
N ALA A 13 4.00 -34.83 -49.48
CA ALA A 13 2.76 -35.60 -49.46
C ALA A 13 3.12 -37.09 -49.27
N LEU A 14 2.26 -37.85 -48.57
CA LEU A 14 2.37 -39.28 -48.24
C LEU A 14 3.33 -39.59 -47.05
N PRO A 15 2.85 -39.45 -45.79
CA PRO A 15 2.15 -40.58 -45.16
C PRO A 15 1.09 -40.14 -44.12
N LEU A 16 0.06 -39.37 -44.50
CA LEU A 16 -0.96 -38.91 -43.55
C LEU A 16 -2.16 -39.88 -43.40
N VAL A 17 -2.26 -40.94 -44.21
CA VAL A 17 -3.49 -41.77 -44.28
C VAL A 17 -3.47 -43.00 -43.37
N LEU A 18 -2.32 -43.38 -42.79
CA LEU A 18 -2.22 -44.55 -41.89
C LEU A 18 -2.31 -44.23 -40.40
N LEU A 19 -2.43 -42.96 -40.00
CA LEU A 19 -2.56 -42.55 -38.58
C LEU A 19 -4.02 -42.40 -38.10
N LEU A 20 -5.01 -42.50 -38.99
CA LEU A 20 -6.43 -42.34 -38.63
C LEU A 20 -7.14 -43.63 -38.20
N ALA A 21 -6.46 -44.79 -38.24
CA ALA A 21 -7.02 -46.07 -37.77
C ALA A 21 -6.60 -46.44 -36.33
N ALA A 22 -5.79 -45.60 -35.68
CA ALA A 22 -5.32 -45.80 -34.31
C ALA A 22 -5.87 -44.74 -33.35
N CYS A 23 -7.11 -44.26 -33.55
CA CYS A 23 -7.79 -43.47 -32.53
C CYS A 23 -8.15 -44.43 -31.36
N PRO A 24 -7.47 -44.35 -30.20
CA PRO A 24 -7.94 -45.06 -29.02
C PRO A 24 -9.37 -44.59 -28.74
N ARG A 25 -10.30 -45.53 -28.58
CA ARG A 25 -11.66 -45.24 -28.08
C ARG A 25 -11.50 -44.27 -26.91
N PRO A 26 -12.26 -43.14 -26.86
CA PRO A 26 -12.25 -42.27 -25.70
C PRO A 26 -12.61 -43.16 -24.50
N ARG A 27 -11.60 -43.44 -23.67
CA ARG A 27 -11.82 -44.08 -22.36
C ARG A 27 -12.79 -43.14 -21.68
N ALA A 28 -13.96 -43.65 -21.29
CA ALA A 28 -14.88 -42.88 -20.46
C ALA A 28 -14.04 -42.23 -19.36
N PRO A 29 -14.09 -40.90 -19.17
CA PRO A 29 -13.26 -40.24 -18.19
C PRO A 29 -13.49 -40.98 -16.88
N ALA A 30 -12.43 -41.55 -16.32
CA ALA A 30 -12.51 -42.16 -15.00
C ALA A 30 -13.08 -41.06 -14.12
N ARG A 31 -14.29 -41.26 -13.61
CA ARG A 31 -14.89 -40.36 -12.62
C ARG A 31 -13.98 -40.52 -11.42
N ILE A 32 -13.02 -39.62 -11.29
CA ILE A 32 -12.17 -39.54 -10.10
C ILE A 32 -13.13 -39.10 -9.02
N ASP A 33 -13.59 -40.07 -8.23
CA ASP A 33 -14.30 -39.80 -7.00
C ASP A 33 -13.25 -39.27 -6.03
N LEU A 34 -13.12 -37.94 -5.98
CA LEU A 34 -12.17 -37.25 -5.10
C LEU A 34 -12.60 -37.31 -3.63
N GLY A 35 -13.68 -38.04 -3.31
CA GLY A 35 -14.34 -37.94 -2.01
C GLY A 35 -14.90 -36.54 -1.78
N PRO A 36 -15.46 -36.26 -0.59
CA PRO A 36 -15.70 -34.90 -0.19
C PRO A 36 -14.34 -34.18 -0.13
N VAL A 37 -14.15 -33.22 -1.03
CA VAL A 37 -13.05 -32.26 -0.92
C VAL A 37 -13.36 -31.44 0.33
N SER A 38 -12.72 -31.80 1.44
CA SER A 38 -12.62 -30.89 2.58
C SER A 38 -11.56 -29.89 2.16
N ASP A 39 -11.98 -28.66 1.88
CA ASP A 39 -11.03 -27.57 1.66
C ASP A 39 -10.07 -27.54 2.85
N ALA A 40 -8.77 -27.50 2.55
CA ALA A 40 -7.78 -27.35 3.61
C ALA A 40 -8.06 -26.03 4.35
N PRO A 41 -7.77 -25.92 5.65
CA PRO A 41 -7.82 -24.64 6.33
C PRO A 41 -6.94 -23.64 5.59
N TRP A 42 -7.45 -22.42 5.34
CA TRP A 42 -6.71 -21.35 4.68
C TRP A 42 -5.31 -21.17 5.26
N GLU A 43 -4.29 -21.23 4.40
CA GLU A 43 -2.92 -20.91 4.76
C GLU A 43 -2.71 -19.41 4.48
N LEU A 44 -3.17 -18.53 5.38
CA LEU A 44 -3.08 -17.06 5.22
C LEU A 44 -1.65 -16.51 5.05
N GLU A 45 -0.63 -17.36 5.19
CA GLU A 45 0.74 -17.03 4.80
C GLU A 45 0.90 -16.91 3.28
N ASP A 46 0.16 -17.72 2.51
CA ASP A 46 0.05 -17.62 1.05
C ASP A 46 -0.67 -16.32 0.66
N VAL A 47 -0.14 -15.68 -0.37
CA VAL A 47 -0.68 -14.42 -0.90
C VAL A 47 -2.03 -14.66 -1.56
N ASP A 48 -2.23 -15.82 -2.21
CA ASP A 48 -3.48 -16.12 -2.91
C ASP A 48 -4.62 -16.37 -1.91
N ASP A 49 -4.38 -17.18 -0.88
CA ASP A 49 -5.34 -17.42 0.22
C ASP A 49 -5.66 -16.14 0.98
N TRP A 50 -4.64 -15.32 1.28
CA TRP A 50 -4.83 -14.03 1.94
C TRP A 50 -5.68 -13.09 1.09
N GLN A 51 -5.44 -13.05 -0.23
CA GLN A 51 -6.20 -12.24 -1.16
C GLN A 51 -7.65 -12.69 -1.26
N GLU A 52 -7.90 -13.99 -1.29
CA GLU A 52 -9.26 -14.53 -1.33
C GLU A 52 -10.04 -14.15 -0.06
N VAL A 53 -9.43 -14.29 1.12
CA VAL A 53 -10.07 -13.91 2.38
C VAL A 53 -10.30 -12.39 2.47
N ARG A 54 -9.41 -11.58 1.91
CA ARG A 54 -9.62 -10.13 1.76
C ARG A 54 -10.80 -9.81 0.84
N ASP A 55 -10.94 -10.53 -0.28
CA ASP A 55 -12.05 -10.35 -1.21
C ASP A 55 -13.38 -10.79 -0.59
N GLN A 56 -13.37 -11.86 0.22
CA GLN A 56 -14.52 -12.24 1.04
C GLN A 56 -14.92 -11.11 1.99
N LEU A 57 -13.97 -10.52 2.73
CA LEU A 57 -14.22 -9.38 3.62
C LEU A 57 -14.84 -8.20 2.84
N ALA A 58 -14.26 -7.83 1.69
CA ALA A 58 -14.75 -6.73 0.85
C ALA A 58 -16.16 -6.98 0.29
N GLY A 59 -16.54 -8.25 0.10
CA GLY A 59 -17.88 -8.65 -0.34
C GLY A 59 -18.95 -8.57 0.75
N LEU A 60 -18.58 -8.44 2.03
CA LEU A 60 -19.53 -8.35 3.14
C LEU A 60 -20.02 -6.91 3.35
N ALA A 61 -21.32 -6.75 3.64
CA ALA A 61 -21.88 -5.48 4.08
C ALA A 61 -21.25 -5.04 5.40
N ALA A 62 -21.05 -3.72 5.61
CA ALA A 62 -20.40 -3.17 6.80
C ALA A 62 -21.01 -3.63 8.14
N THR A 63 -22.30 -3.99 8.16
CA THR A 63 -22.99 -4.47 9.37
C THR A 63 -22.92 -6.00 9.55
N ASP A 64 -22.27 -6.75 8.66
CA ASP A 64 -22.15 -8.21 8.78
C ASP A 64 -21.16 -8.55 9.91
N PRO A 65 -21.59 -9.30 10.94
CA PRO A 65 -20.73 -9.60 12.10
C PRO A 65 -19.48 -10.40 11.74
N ARG A 66 -19.48 -11.16 10.62
CA ARG A 66 -18.31 -11.93 10.17
C ARG A 66 -17.12 -11.05 9.77
N ARG A 67 -17.36 -9.76 9.48
CA ARG A 67 -16.29 -8.82 9.12
C ARG A 67 -15.24 -8.70 10.21
N HIS A 68 -15.68 -8.69 11.47
CA HIS A 68 -14.78 -8.67 12.63
C HIS A 68 -13.84 -9.89 12.62
N ASP A 69 -14.40 -11.10 12.55
CA ASP A 69 -13.64 -12.34 12.61
C ASP A 69 -12.64 -12.47 11.45
N LEU A 70 -13.03 -12.06 10.23
CA LEU A 70 -12.15 -12.04 9.07
C LEU A 70 -11.04 -10.99 9.20
N ARG A 71 -11.36 -9.77 9.66
CA ARG A 71 -10.36 -8.71 9.89
C ARG A 71 -9.33 -9.12 10.92
N VAL A 72 -9.75 -9.70 12.05
CA VAL A 72 -8.83 -10.18 13.10
C VAL A 72 -7.90 -11.26 12.56
N GLN A 73 -8.41 -12.21 11.77
CA GLN A 73 -7.58 -13.24 11.13
C GLN A 73 -6.58 -12.67 10.14
N LEU A 74 -7.02 -11.80 9.23
CA LEU A 74 -6.16 -11.12 8.26
C LEU A 74 -5.11 -10.25 8.96
N ALA A 75 -5.51 -9.54 10.01
CA ALA A 75 -4.63 -8.67 10.78
C ALA A 75 -3.55 -9.47 11.50
N ALA A 76 -3.88 -10.61 12.11
CA ALA A 76 -2.91 -11.49 12.74
C ALA A 76 -1.87 -12.01 11.73
N ALA A 77 -2.33 -12.56 10.60
CA ALA A 77 -1.45 -13.06 9.53
C ALA A 77 -0.53 -11.94 8.98
N GLN A 78 -1.08 -10.74 8.81
CA GLN A 78 -0.33 -9.60 8.32
C GLN A 78 0.65 -9.05 9.36
N ALA A 79 0.30 -9.05 10.65
CA ALA A 79 1.18 -8.69 11.75
C ALA A 79 2.39 -9.64 11.83
N ASP A 80 2.16 -10.95 11.69
CA ASP A 80 3.23 -11.94 11.63
C ASP A 80 4.15 -11.70 10.42
N ARG A 81 3.59 -11.35 9.26
CA ARG A 81 4.35 -10.97 8.05
C ARG A 81 5.23 -9.73 8.29
N VAL A 82 4.69 -8.68 8.92
CA VAL A 82 5.48 -7.51 9.36
C VAL A 82 6.62 -7.94 10.28
N GLY A 83 6.34 -8.79 11.27
CA GLY A 83 7.32 -9.33 12.20
C GLY A 83 8.49 -10.02 11.49
N ARG A 84 8.17 -10.96 10.59
CA ARG A 84 9.18 -11.67 9.78
C ARG A 84 10.04 -10.73 8.95
N TRP A 85 9.47 -9.69 8.35
CA TRP A 85 10.24 -8.71 7.56
C TRP A 85 11.16 -7.85 8.43
N LEU A 86 10.72 -7.46 9.62
CA LEU A 86 11.59 -6.77 10.57
C LEU A 86 12.76 -7.67 11.00
N ASP A 87 12.48 -8.94 11.30
CA ASP A 87 13.51 -9.90 11.74
C ASP A 87 14.52 -10.23 10.63
N ALA A 88 14.07 -10.23 9.36
CA ALA A 88 14.92 -10.38 8.19
C ALA A 88 15.67 -9.08 7.79
N ASN A 89 15.55 -8.00 8.58
CA ASN A 89 16.11 -6.68 8.28
C ASN A 89 15.68 -6.14 6.90
N ARG A 90 14.40 -6.29 6.57
CA ARG A 90 13.75 -5.81 5.33
C ARG A 90 12.72 -4.73 5.65
N PRO A 91 13.12 -3.52 6.10
CA PRO A 91 12.19 -2.49 6.55
C PRO A 91 11.21 -2.03 5.46
N ALA A 92 11.63 -1.98 4.19
CA ALA A 92 10.73 -1.62 3.08
C ALA A 92 9.56 -2.62 2.95
N LEU A 93 9.83 -3.93 3.00
CA LEU A 93 8.79 -4.96 2.94
C LEU A 93 7.93 -4.97 4.22
N ALA A 94 8.52 -4.67 5.37
CA ALA A 94 7.77 -4.50 6.61
C ALA A 94 6.80 -3.32 6.52
N TYR A 95 7.20 -2.23 5.90
CA TYR A 95 6.36 -1.06 5.67
C TYR A 95 5.20 -1.34 4.71
N GLU A 96 5.47 -1.98 3.57
CA GLU A 96 4.43 -2.40 2.63
C GLU A 96 3.41 -3.31 3.33
N ALA A 97 3.90 -4.25 4.13
CA ALA A 97 3.04 -5.11 4.91
C ALA A 97 2.23 -4.33 5.97
N LEU A 98 2.80 -3.29 6.58
CA LEU A 98 2.12 -2.44 7.55
C LEU A 98 1.04 -1.56 6.90
N LEU A 99 1.26 -1.09 5.67
CA LEU A 99 0.24 -0.38 4.89
C LEU A 99 -0.95 -1.29 4.59
N GLU A 100 -0.70 -2.52 4.15
CA GLU A 100 -1.76 -3.51 3.92
C GLU A 100 -2.51 -3.86 5.21
N LEU A 101 -1.81 -3.92 6.36
CA LEU A 101 -2.46 -4.08 7.66
C LEU A 101 -3.42 -2.92 7.93
N ALA A 102 -2.95 -1.67 7.80
CA ALA A 102 -3.79 -0.49 8.03
C ALA A 102 -5.02 -0.43 7.09
N ARG A 103 -4.86 -0.87 5.84
CA ARG A 103 -5.93 -0.90 4.83
C ARG A 103 -7.09 -1.83 5.17
N LEU A 104 -6.92 -2.77 6.10
CA LEU A 104 -8.02 -3.62 6.57
C LEU A 104 -9.15 -2.82 7.24
N TRP A 105 -8.89 -1.60 7.69
CA TRP A 105 -9.87 -0.72 8.35
C TRP A 105 -10.19 0.55 7.54
N THR A 106 -9.89 0.59 6.23
CA THR A 106 -10.15 1.78 5.40
C THR A 106 -11.63 2.19 5.43
N ASP A 107 -12.55 1.22 5.43
CA ASP A 107 -14.00 1.44 5.43
C ASP A 107 -14.63 1.49 6.84
N GLU A 108 -13.94 0.96 7.86
CA GLU A 108 -14.37 1.00 9.26
C GLU A 108 -13.26 1.45 10.23
N PRO A 109 -12.75 2.70 10.14
CA PRO A 109 -11.61 3.14 10.96
C PRO A 109 -11.87 3.07 12.47
N THR A 110 -13.13 3.20 12.90
CA THR A 110 -13.52 3.16 14.32
C THR A 110 -13.35 1.79 14.97
N ALA A 111 -13.26 0.70 14.19
CA ALA A 111 -13.05 -0.65 14.71
C ALA A 111 -11.56 -0.97 14.94
N LEU A 112 -10.65 -0.17 14.37
CA LEU A 112 -9.20 -0.39 14.41
C LEU A 112 -8.66 -0.52 15.84
N ALA A 113 -9.07 0.40 16.73
CA ALA A 113 -8.56 0.46 18.10
C ALA A 113 -8.74 -0.87 18.85
N ALA A 114 -9.93 -1.47 18.75
CA ALA A 114 -10.26 -2.70 19.46
C ALA A 114 -9.59 -3.94 18.84
N GLU A 115 -9.54 -4.00 17.50
CA GLU A 115 -9.09 -5.20 16.77
C GLU A 115 -7.57 -5.27 16.63
N LEU A 116 -6.89 -4.13 16.52
CA LEU A 116 -5.43 -4.07 16.34
C LEU A 116 -4.66 -3.96 17.67
N ALA A 117 -5.33 -3.74 18.80
CA ALA A 117 -4.71 -3.64 20.12
C ALA A 117 -3.68 -4.75 20.44
N PRO A 118 -3.91 -6.05 20.09
CA PRO A 118 -2.92 -7.10 20.34
C PRO A 118 -1.57 -6.89 19.62
N ALA A 119 -1.52 -6.09 18.55
CA ALA A 119 -0.31 -5.83 17.78
C ALA A 119 0.56 -4.69 18.36
N ARG A 120 0.21 -4.12 19.52
CA ARG A 120 0.91 -2.95 20.11
C ARG A 120 2.41 -3.14 20.29
N ASP A 121 2.85 -4.30 20.75
CA ASP A 121 4.28 -4.58 20.98
C ASP A 121 5.04 -4.66 19.64
N LEU A 122 4.43 -5.28 18.63
CA LEU A 122 4.97 -5.32 17.27
C LEU A 122 5.10 -3.91 16.69
N LEU A 123 4.09 -3.06 16.82
CA LEU A 123 4.10 -1.69 16.32
C LEU A 123 5.15 -0.82 17.04
N THR A 124 5.30 -1.01 18.35
CA THR A 124 6.35 -0.35 19.14
C THR A 124 7.75 -0.75 18.65
N ARG A 125 7.94 -2.06 18.37
CA ARG A 125 9.18 -2.58 17.77
C ARG A 125 9.41 -1.98 16.38
N ALA A 126 8.40 -1.97 15.53
CA ALA A 126 8.46 -1.42 14.18
C ALA A 126 8.88 0.06 14.19
N ARG A 127 8.24 0.89 15.04
CA ARG A 127 8.60 2.29 15.23
C ARG A 127 10.08 2.45 15.60
N GLY A 128 10.58 1.62 16.52
CA GLY A 128 11.99 1.62 16.92
C GLY A 128 12.96 1.23 15.80
N VAL A 129 12.58 0.31 14.91
CA VAL A 129 13.39 -0.06 13.73
C VAL A 129 13.39 1.06 12.70
N PHE A 130 12.22 1.59 12.35
CA PHE A 130 12.07 2.64 11.33
C PHE A 130 12.75 3.96 11.75
N ALA A 131 12.63 4.35 13.01
CA ALA A 131 13.29 5.54 13.54
C ALA A 131 14.81 5.44 13.42
N LYS A 132 15.40 4.27 13.71
CA LYS A 132 16.86 4.04 13.58
C LYS A 132 17.33 4.14 12.13
N SER A 133 16.47 3.86 11.16
CA SER A 133 16.79 3.99 9.73
C SER A 133 16.50 5.37 9.14
N GLY A 134 15.94 6.31 9.91
CA GLY A 134 15.51 7.62 9.38
C GLY A 134 14.34 7.52 8.39
N ALA A 135 13.49 6.51 8.57
CA ALA A 135 12.36 6.20 7.69
C ALA A 135 11.12 6.95 8.19
N ASP A 136 11.08 8.28 7.98
CA ASP A 136 10.10 9.19 8.59
C ASP A 136 8.64 8.79 8.30
N ARG A 137 8.36 8.35 7.07
CA ARG A 137 7.03 7.94 6.63
C ARG A 137 6.56 6.68 7.34
N GLU A 138 7.46 5.72 7.47
CA GLU A 138 7.26 4.46 8.17
C GLU A 138 7.02 4.72 9.67
N VAL A 139 7.77 5.66 10.26
CA VAL A 139 7.57 6.12 11.64
C VAL A 139 6.18 6.75 11.81
N VAL A 140 5.77 7.67 10.93
CA VAL A 140 4.45 8.31 11.00
C VAL A 140 3.33 7.28 10.92
N LEU A 141 3.38 6.30 10.00
CA LEU A 141 2.38 5.23 9.95
C LEU A 141 2.31 4.45 11.28
N THR A 142 3.47 4.06 11.85
CA THR A 142 3.47 3.35 13.14
C THR A 142 2.93 4.20 14.29
N LEU A 143 3.21 5.51 14.32
CA LEU A 143 2.71 6.42 15.34
C LEU A 143 1.20 6.62 15.24
N VAL A 144 0.67 6.77 14.03
CA VAL A 144 -0.79 6.83 13.81
C VAL A 144 -1.44 5.58 14.38
N LEU A 145 -0.96 4.39 14.00
CA LEU A 145 -1.52 3.14 14.51
C LEU A 145 -1.40 3.02 16.03
N LEU A 146 -0.25 3.38 16.61
CA LEU A 146 -0.02 3.37 18.07
C LEU A 146 -0.93 4.36 18.82
N GLY A 147 -1.18 5.53 18.23
CA GLY A 147 -2.07 6.56 18.79
C GLY A 147 -3.54 6.12 18.78
N GLU A 148 -3.98 5.42 17.73
CA GLU A 148 -5.35 4.91 17.63
C GLU A 148 -5.61 3.69 18.52
N ILE A 149 -4.62 2.79 18.71
CA ILE A 149 -4.75 1.64 19.63
C ILE A 149 -4.32 1.97 21.07
N GLY A 150 -4.00 3.23 21.34
CA GLY A 150 -3.56 3.69 22.66
C GLY A 150 -4.61 3.38 23.74
N PRO A 151 -4.19 3.07 24.98
CA PRO A 151 -5.12 2.73 26.06
C PRO A 151 -5.94 3.93 26.56
N ASP A 152 -5.48 5.15 26.29
CA ASP A 152 -6.08 6.40 26.76
C ASP A 152 -5.73 7.57 25.84
N ALA A 153 -6.37 8.72 26.10
CA ALA A 153 -6.15 9.96 25.35
C ALA A 153 -4.72 10.49 25.49
N ALA A 154 -4.02 10.23 26.61
CA ALA A 154 -2.65 10.68 26.80
C ALA A 154 -1.68 9.95 25.86
N ALA A 155 -1.87 8.65 25.63
CA ALA A 155 -1.10 7.89 24.66
C ALA A 155 -1.37 8.35 23.22
N HIS A 156 -2.63 8.67 22.91
CA HIS A 156 -3.01 9.26 21.63
C HIS A 156 -2.29 10.61 21.43
N ASP A 157 -2.44 11.55 22.36
CA ASP A 157 -1.85 12.89 22.28
C ASP A 157 -0.31 12.85 22.18
N ALA A 158 0.33 11.92 22.90
CA ALA A 158 1.77 11.72 22.82
C ALA A 158 2.22 11.25 21.42
N ALA A 159 1.49 10.30 20.81
CA ALA A 159 1.77 9.84 19.46
C ALA A 159 1.59 10.97 18.43
N TRP A 160 0.52 11.76 18.55
CA TRP A 160 0.26 12.89 17.66
C TRP A 160 1.25 14.04 17.84
N THR A 161 1.73 14.28 19.07
CA THR A 161 2.82 15.23 19.31
C THR A 161 4.10 14.77 18.62
N GLU A 162 4.44 13.47 18.70
CA GLU A 162 5.63 12.94 18.03
C GLU A 162 5.49 13.02 16.49
N ILE A 163 4.28 12.78 15.94
CA ILE A 163 4.02 13.00 14.50
C ILE A 163 4.35 14.45 14.11
N ASP A 164 3.96 15.43 14.93
CA ASP A 164 4.22 16.85 14.66
C ASP A 164 5.70 17.18 14.65
N GLU A 165 6.47 16.56 15.55
CA GLU A 165 7.92 16.69 15.61
C GLU A 165 8.58 16.11 14.35
N VAL A 166 8.17 14.91 13.92
CA VAL A 166 8.69 14.25 12.71
C VAL A 166 8.38 15.08 11.47
N LEU A 167 7.14 15.55 11.32
CA LEU A 167 6.74 16.38 10.18
C LEU A 167 7.45 17.74 10.19
N GLY A 168 7.57 18.37 11.36
CA GLY A 168 8.29 19.64 11.52
C GLY A 168 9.77 19.53 11.15
N PHE A 169 10.42 18.44 11.55
CA PHE A 169 11.80 18.15 11.17
C PHE A 169 11.93 17.90 9.66
N ALA A 170 11.05 17.08 9.09
CA ALA A 170 11.02 16.80 7.65
C ALA A 170 10.83 18.08 6.82
N ASP A 171 10.00 19.00 7.29
CA ASP A 171 9.78 20.29 6.63
C ASP A 171 11.04 21.19 6.67
N GLN A 172 11.67 21.30 7.85
CA GLN A 172 12.91 22.07 8.00
C GLN A 172 14.03 21.52 7.11
N LEU A 173 14.14 20.20 6.99
CA LEU A 173 15.10 19.56 6.10
C LEU A 173 14.80 19.88 4.63
N ALA A 174 13.53 19.79 4.21
CA ALA A 174 13.13 20.14 2.85
C ALA A 174 13.46 21.61 2.51
N ILE A 175 13.24 22.52 3.45
CA ILE A 175 13.60 23.95 3.32
C ILE A 175 15.11 24.13 3.20
N ALA A 176 15.89 23.42 4.01
CA ALA A 176 17.35 23.50 3.98
C ALA A 176 17.92 23.01 2.63
N GLU A 177 17.33 21.97 2.04
CA GLU A 177 17.80 21.34 0.78
C GLU A 177 17.30 22.07 -0.48
N ASN A 178 16.11 22.68 -0.41
CA ASN A 178 15.40 23.15 -1.59
C ASN A 178 14.97 24.63 -1.51
N GLY A 179 15.33 25.32 -0.43
CA GLY A 179 15.01 26.73 -0.20
C GLY A 179 13.64 26.96 0.43
N ALA A 180 13.34 28.22 0.74
CA ALA A 180 12.12 28.63 1.44
C ALA A 180 10.82 28.26 0.73
N MET A 181 10.88 27.97 -0.58
CA MET A 181 9.70 27.55 -1.35
C MET A 181 9.33 26.08 -1.13
N ALA A 182 10.18 25.27 -0.50
CA ALA A 182 9.91 23.84 -0.26
C ALA A 182 9.12 23.55 1.01
N VAL A 183 8.67 24.59 1.71
CA VAL A 183 7.76 24.49 2.86
C VAL A 183 6.58 23.58 2.51
N ARG A 184 6.28 22.64 3.40
CA ARG A 184 5.24 21.60 3.37
C ARG A 184 5.44 20.48 2.35
N ALA A 185 6.47 20.52 1.50
CA ALA A 185 6.64 19.50 0.45
C ALA A 185 6.79 18.09 1.06
N ARG A 186 7.78 17.90 1.94
CA ARG A 186 8.07 16.59 2.54
C ARG A 186 7.00 16.09 3.53
N PRO A 187 6.40 16.94 4.39
CA PRO A 187 5.24 16.53 5.19
C PRO A 187 4.07 15.95 4.37
N ILE A 188 3.78 16.53 3.20
CA ILE A 188 2.73 16.03 2.30
C ILE A 188 3.12 14.65 1.74
N GLU A 189 4.36 14.50 1.26
CA GLU A 189 4.88 13.21 0.76
C GLU A 189 4.84 12.11 1.83
N ILE A 190 5.10 12.47 3.09
CA ILE A 190 5.03 11.54 4.22
C ILE A 190 3.58 11.15 4.53
N LEU A 191 2.67 12.12 4.60
CA LEU A 191 1.29 11.88 5.05
C LEU A 191 0.39 11.24 3.99
N GLU A 192 0.61 11.54 2.71
CA GLU A 192 -0.24 11.04 1.61
C GLU A 192 -0.45 9.51 1.66
N PRO A 193 0.60 8.66 1.66
CA PRO A 193 0.39 7.22 1.66
C PRO A 193 -0.27 6.71 2.95
N VAL A 194 -0.09 7.40 4.08
CA VAL A 194 -0.70 7.03 5.37
C VAL A 194 -2.19 7.38 5.36
N ALA A 195 -2.55 8.60 4.92
CA ALA A 195 -3.93 9.05 4.81
C ALA A 195 -4.73 8.21 3.81
N MET A 196 -4.10 7.77 2.71
CA MET A 196 -4.72 6.91 1.71
C MET A 196 -4.89 5.46 2.19
N ALA A 197 -3.99 4.97 3.05
CA ALA A 197 -4.13 3.63 3.62
C ALA A 197 -5.18 3.58 4.74
N LEU A 198 -5.25 4.61 5.57
CA LEU A 198 -6.14 4.68 6.71
C LEU A 198 -6.74 6.09 6.82
N PRO A 199 -7.91 6.36 6.23
CA PRO A 199 -8.51 7.69 6.14
C PRO A 199 -9.18 8.11 7.46
N LEU A 200 -8.40 8.16 8.55
CA LEU A 200 -8.83 8.76 9.80
C LEU A 200 -9.14 10.23 9.57
N ARG A 201 -10.18 10.73 10.22
CA ARG A 201 -10.60 12.13 10.06
C ARG A 201 -9.47 13.10 10.42
N ALA A 202 -8.85 12.95 11.60
CA ALA A 202 -7.76 13.84 12.03
C ALA A 202 -6.55 13.82 11.07
N LEU A 203 -6.21 12.63 10.55
CA LEU A 203 -5.11 12.47 9.59
C LEU A 203 -5.44 13.09 8.23
N THR A 204 -6.65 12.84 7.73
CA THR A 204 -7.15 13.35 6.46
C THR A 204 -7.27 14.86 6.48
N ASP A 205 -7.88 15.42 7.53
CA ASP A 205 -8.03 16.87 7.73
C ASP A 205 -6.64 17.54 7.71
N ARG A 206 -5.67 16.98 8.45
CA ARG A 206 -4.29 17.49 8.46
C ARG A 206 -3.59 17.40 7.11
N TYR A 207 -3.73 16.29 6.39
CA TYR A 207 -3.17 16.13 5.05
C TYR A 207 -3.77 17.17 4.08
N VAL A 208 -5.09 17.31 4.09
CA VAL A 208 -5.82 18.28 3.25
C VAL A 208 -5.39 19.70 3.57
N ASP A 209 -5.29 20.08 4.85
CA ASP A 209 -4.85 21.41 5.26
C ASP A 209 -3.45 21.75 4.73
N LEU A 210 -2.51 20.79 4.79
CA LEU A 210 -1.16 20.97 4.24
C LEU A 210 -1.19 21.15 2.72
N VAL A 211 -1.98 20.35 2.01
CA VAL A 211 -2.14 20.45 0.55
C VAL A 211 -2.74 21.80 0.16
N LEU A 212 -3.80 22.25 0.83
CA LEU A 212 -4.43 23.54 0.57
C LEU A 212 -3.48 24.71 0.87
N ALA A 213 -2.75 24.65 2.00
CA ALA A 213 -1.76 25.66 2.35
C ALA A 213 -0.60 25.73 1.33
N ARG A 214 -0.15 24.57 0.81
CA ARG A 214 0.83 24.51 -0.27
C ARG A 214 0.29 25.12 -1.56
N GLN A 215 -0.93 24.76 -1.97
CA GLN A 215 -1.55 25.29 -3.18
C GLN A 215 -1.72 26.81 -3.14
N ALA A 216 -2.16 27.36 -2.00
CA ALA A 216 -2.26 28.80 -1.81
C ALA A 216 -0.89 29.48 -1.94
N ALA A 217 0.15 28.95 -1.26
CA ALA A 217 1.49 29.52 -1.32
C ALA A 217 2.10 29.48 -2.73
N VAL A 218 1.90 28.38 -3.48
CA VAL A 218 2.34 28.27 -4.88
C VAL A 218 1.60 29.28 -5.75
N ALA A 219 0.28 29.42 -5.59
CA ALA A 219 -0.52 30.37 -6.33
C ALA A 219 -0.06 31.82 -6.08
N ASP A 220 0.20 32.19 -4.82
CA ASP A 220 0.72 33.51 -4.44
C ASP A 220 2.10 33.77 -5.05
N ALA A 221 3.00 32.78 -5.03
CA ALA A 221 4.32 32.90 -5.63
C ALA A 221 4.25 33.10 -7.15
N LEU A 222 3.36 32.37 -7.84
CA LEU A 222 3.12 32.53 -9.27
C LEU A 222 2.52 33.92 -9.59
N ALA A 223 1.53 34.36 -8.81
CA ALA A 223 0.91 35.67 -8.98
C ALA A 223 1.88 36.84 -8.76
N ALA A 224 2.84 36.67 -7.83
CA ALA A 224 3.90 37.63 -7.58
C ALA A 224 5.01 37.64 -8.66
N GLY A 225 4.96 36.75 -9.66
CA GLY A 225 6.02 36.58 -10.65
C GLY A 225 7.28 35.90 -10.10
N SER A 226 7.19 35.28 -8.92
CA SER A 226 8.28 34.61 -8.21
C SER A 226 8.41 33.13 -8.59
N ALA A 227 7.93 32.75 -9.78
CA ALA A 227 8.05 31.40 -10.30
C ALA A 227 9.54 31.05 -10.51
N SER A 228 10.11 30.25 -9.61
CA SER A 228 11.52 29.85 -9.67
C SER A 228 11.68 28.36 -10.03
N PHE A 229 12.86 27.99 -10.51
CA PHE A 229 13.22 26.57 -10.69
C PHE A 229 13.14 25.78 -9.38
N GLU A 230 13.43 26.42 -8.25
CA GLU A 230 13.32 25.82 -6.92
C GLU A 230 11.87 25.47 -6.57
N LEU A 231 10.92 26.36 -6.90
CA LEU A 231 9.48 26.11 -6.73
C LEU A 231 9.04 24.89 -7.55
N VAL A 232 9.43 24.82 -8.82
CA VAL A 232 9.07 23.69 -9.70
C VAL A 232 9.69 22.38 -9.22
N ARG A 233 10.96 22.42 -8.77
CA ARG A 233 11.66 21.24 -8.25
C ARG A 233 11.02 20.73 -6.96
N ALA A 234 10.66 21.63 -6.05
CA ALA A 234 10.06 21.28 -4.77
C ALA A 234 8.60 20.79 -4.87
N HIS A 235 7.88 21.16 -5.94
CA HIS A 235 6.46 20.86 -6.13
C HIS A 235 6.17 20.21 -7.49
N SER A 236 7.06 19.33 -7.93
CA SER A 236 6.98 18.70 -9.25
C SER A 236 5.71 17.87 -9.46
N ASP A 237 5.14 17.34 -8.38
CA ASP A 237 3.85 16.65 -8.33
C ASP A 237 2.69 17.57 -8.69
N VAL A 238 2.65 18.79 -8.16
CA VAL A 238 1.61 19.79 -8.44
C VAL A 238 1.63 20.18 -9.91
N VAL A 239 2.81 20.38 -10.49
CA VAL A 239 2.96 20.70 -11.92
C VAL A 239 2.49 19.53 -12.79
N SER A 240 2.83 18.30 -12.40
CA SER A 240 2.40 17.09 -13.11
C SER A 240 0.88 16.92 -13.06
N ALA A 241 0.27 17.14 -11.90
CA ALA A 241 -1.18 17.10 -11.72
C ALA A 241 -1.88 18.20 -12.54
N ALA A 242 -1.35 19.43 -12.52
CA ALA A 242 -1.88 20.53 -13.31
C ALA A 242 -1.82 20.25 -14.82
N HIS A 243 -0.73 19.68 -15.31
CA HIS A 243 -0.61 19.23 -16.70
C HIS A 243 -1.62 18.13 -17.05
N ALA A 244 -1.82 17.15 -16.17
CA ALA A 244 -2.79 16.09 -16.39
C ALA A 244 -4.23 16.62 -16.48
N VAL A 245 -4.60 17.57 -15.60
CA VAL A 245 -5.91 18.24 -15.65
C VAL A 245 -6.05 19.07 -16.93
N ALA A 246 -5.03 19.86 -17.29
CA ALA A 246 -5.06 20.68 -18.50
C ALA A 246 -5.15 19.84 -19.78
N ALA A 247 -4.56 18.64 -19.80
CA ALA A 247 -4.67 17.71 -20.92
C ALA A 247 -6.03 17.00 -21.02
N ALA A 248 -6.82 17.01 -19.94
CA ALA A 248 -8.14 16.38 -19.87
C ALA A 248 -9.30 17.34 -20.20
N LEU A 249 -9.04 18.64 -20.26
CA LEU A 249 -9.99 19.71 -20.64
C LEU A 249 -9.86 20.06 -22.13
#